data_AF-A0AAE4RI95-F1
#
_entry.id   AF-A0AAE4RI95-F1
#
_cell.length_a   1.000
_cell.length_b   1.000
_cell.length_c   1.000
_cell.angle_alpha   90.00
_cell.angle_beta   90.00
_cell.angle_gamma   90.00
#
_symmetry.space_group_name_H-M   'P 1'
#
loop_
_entity.id
_entity.type
_entity.pdbx_description
1 polymer ?
#
loop_
_entity_poly.entity_id
_entity_poly.type
_entity_poly.pdbx_seq_one_letter_code
_entity_poly.pdbx_strand_id
1 'polypeptide(L)'
;MALDVPDDAPRHRFMRYVRPPADQPSAQRGAGPLFPLRPNTRKLRVAVDVETLGEPTQEIMRVLTRDEEVEPLLLVQNEGPEPTPWMQALGIAQWYQSTFTTVAEAPKFMDSSTVGVSGYEGGRKTLTTSGHFFSVYALLDEAARAAYSDDAGITLADRHRAAALASASGAIEADVIVTAAPTVGRDDVADNDRVVSLTPTQLIPLFGHYLRMTGNSVLTTIKGQLVGGGTFLQTLNATSVADLYLAGINASTPHLNAIQLMATLGGDRNLVRSMEAIALRLSRAARAVDHLLAALSNGTSTDKQRSDTSETAAEALDRMLLYLCAAMDRYARVIRTLFDTALDPENQRCSLTSTDELRSIIAKFEPTDTVPLECLGSYAWVIGKLRNRIHSLPLDTHHQLSRSYGSSTTVAMTLDGLSELDPASTPLNQDQLDRLGVWNAQSPNPFHPRAYAADIATLATTLFRETLRYVEDCSHFIIRNKPLATITTPRHPVLGCWADDPRPMPDAMPNELVYREMLGWAEFG
;
A
#
# COMPACT_ATOMS: atom_id res chain seq x y z
N MET A 1 12.42 -20.45 19.54
CA MET A 1 13.31 -19.59 18.73
C MET A 1 12.98 -18.17 19.11
N ALA A 2 13.93 -17.36 19.55
CA ALA A 2 13.65 -15.96 19.87
C ALA A 2 13.64 -15.17 18.55
N LEU A 3 12.57 -14.42 18.29
CA LEU A 3 12.51 -13.52 17.14
C LEU A 3 13.33 -12.26 17.43
N ASP A 4 14.04 -11.77 16.43
CA ASP A 4 14.88 -10.58 16.52
C ASP A 4 14.11 -9.35 16.04
N VAL A 5 14.20 -8.25 16.79
CA VAL A 5 13.54 -6.97 16.45
C VAL A 5 14.63 -5.93 16.20
N PRO A 6 14.66 -5.28 15.02
CA PRO A 6 15.71 -4.33 14.68
C PRO A 6 15.65 -3.06 15.57
N ASP A 7 16.82 -2.52 15.91
CA ASP A 7 16.95 -1.34 16.77
C ASP A 7 17.00 0.00 16.02
N ASP A 8 17.28 -0.04 14.71
CA ASP A 8 17.52 1.16 13.92
C ASP A 8 16.31 1.58 13.09
N ALA A 9 15.75 0.64 12.33
CA ALA A 9 14.62 0.85 11.43
C ALA A 9 13.92 -0.49 11.16
N PRO A 10 12.64 -0.48 10.75
CA PRO A 10 11.98 -1.69 10.27
C PRO A 10 12.77 -2.33 9.12
N ARG A 11 12.80 -3.66 9.09
CA ARG A 11 13.37 -4.42 7.95
C ARG A 11 12.50 -4.39 6.70
N HIS A 12 11.25 -3.96 6.85
CA HIS A 12 10.28 -3.82 5.78
C HIS A 12 9.40 -2.61 6.03
N ARG A 13 9.21 -1.75 5.03
CA ARG A 13 8.23 -0.65 5.08
C ARG A 13 7.44 -0.52 3.79
N PHE A 14 6.14 -0.28 3.93
CA PHE A 14 5.30 0.12 2.81
C PHE A 14 5.59 1.58 2.43
N MET A 15 6.24 1.78 1.28
CA MET A 15 6.66 3.11 0.84
C MET A 15 5.64 3.84 -0.04
N ARG A 16 4.69 3.11 -0.65
CA ARG A 16 3.84 3.63 -1.73
C ARG A 16 2.62 4.41 -1.22
N TYR A 17 2.89 5.61 -0.71
CA TYR A 17 1.90 6.67 -0.51
C TYR A 17 2.58 8.04 -0.57
N VAL A 18 1.81 9.09 -0.81
CA VAL A 18 2.34 10.45 -0.90
C VAL A 18 2.84 10.91 0.47
N ARG A 19 4.05 11.44 0.53
CA ARG A 19 4.63 11.92 1.78
C ARG A 19 4.09 13.32 2.11
N PRO A 20 3.99 13.68 3.40
CA PRO A 20 3.66 15.04 3.81
C PRO A 20 4.57 16.06 3.12
N PRO A 21 4.05 17.22 2.67
CA PRO A 21 4.88 18.26 2.08
C PRO A 21 5.99 18.70 3.04
N ALA A 22 7.22 18.83 2.54
CA ALA A 22 8.35 19.27 3.35
C ALA A 22 8.09 20.67 3.96
N ASP A 23 8.55 20.88 5.20
CA ASP A 23 8.52 22.17 5.87
C ASP A 23 9.58 23.10 5.29
N GLN A 24 9.28 23.69 4.13
CA GLN A 24 10.02 24.86 3.65
C GLN A 24 9.24 26.13 3.97
N PRO A 25 9.91 27.17 4.51
CA PRO A 25 9.30 28.46 4.84
C PRO A 25 9.05 29.34 3.59
N SER A 26 8.96 28.77 2.39
CA SER A 26 8.74 29.57 1.19
C SER A 26 7.29 30.07 1.16
N ALA A 27 7.13 31.35 0.82
CA ALA A 27 5.85 32.00 0.52
C ALA A 27 5.14 31.39 -0.73
N GLN A 28 5.59 30.23 -1.20
CA GLN A 28 5.21 29.57 -2.44
C GLN A 28 4.44 28.27 -2.25
N ARG A 29 4.08 27.84 -1.01
CA ARG A 29 3.10 26.74 -0.81
C ARG A 29 1.74 27.14 -1.42
N GLY A 30 1.58 26.97 -2.72
CA GLY A 30 0.33 27.24 -3.43
C GLY A 30 -0.65 26.06 -3.36
N ALA A 31 -0.13 24.84 -3.17
CA ALA A 31 -0.89 23.62 -3.44
C ALA A 31 -1.67 23.09 -2.21
N GLY A 32 -1.19 23.32 -0.97
CA GLY A 32 -1.80 22.69 0.22
C GLY A 32 -1.64 21.15 0.26
N PRO A 33 -2.17 20.48 1.29
CA PRO A 33 -2.11 19.01 1.37
C PRO A 33 -2.85 18.35 0.19
N LEU A 34 -2.41 17.17 -0.23
CA LEU A 34 -3.06 16.44 -1.32
C LEU A 34 -4.47 15.96 -0.95
N PHE A 35 -4.66 15.55 0.32
CA PHE A 35 -5.93 15.05 0.86
C PHE A 35 -6.40 15.90 2.06
N PRO A 36 -6.79 17.17 1.85
CA PRO A 36 -7.25 18.03 2.94
C PRO A 36 -8.51 17.46 3.61
N LEU A 37 -8.64 17.71 4.92
CA LEU A 37 -9.86 17.41 5.69
C LEU A 37 -11.10 18.22 5.23
N ARG A 38 -10.92 19.21 4.35
CA ARG A 38 -11.98 20.03 3.74
C ARG A 38 -11.99 19.81 2.23
N PRO A 39 -13.14 19.90 1.55
CA PRO A 39 -13.23 19.69 0.11
C PRO A 39 -12.44 20.76 -0.65
N ASN A 40 -11.22 20.41 -1.04
CA ASN A 40 -10.40 21.14 -1.99
C ASN A 40 -9.36 20.17 -2.59
N THR A 41 -9.72 19.49 -3.68
CA THR A 41 -8.83 18.53 -4.32
C THR A 41 -7.97 19.25 -5.34
N ARG A 42 -6.65 19.22 -5.16
CA ARG A 42 -5.69 19.68 -6.17
C ARG A 42 -5.16 18.52 -7.01
N LYS A 43 -4.50 18.84 -8.12
CA LYS A 43 -3.82 17.85 -8.97
C LYS A 43 -2.69 17.14 -8.21
N LEU A 44 -2.50 15.88 -8.53
CA LEU A 44 -1.31 15.11 -8.16
C LEU A 44 -0.14 15.59 -9.02
N ARG A 45 0.93 16.07 -8.39
CA ARG A 45 2.11 16.61 -9.06
C ARG A 45 3.17 15.52 -9.17
N VAL A 46 3.43 15.06 -10.40
CA VAL A 46 4.25 13.87 -10.67
C VAL A 46 5.56 14.30 -11.31
N ALA A 47 6.65 14.23 -10.55
CA ALA A 47 8.00 14.41 -11.07
C ALA A 47 8.41 13.22 -11.94
N VAL A 48 8.83 13.46 -13.18
CA VAL A 48 9.26 12.43 -14.14
C VAL A 48 10.76 12.57 -14.36
N ASP A 49 11.53 11.57 -13.92
CA ASP A 49 12.96 11.48 -14.18
C ASP A 49 13.19 10.98 -15.61
N VAL A 50 13.21 11.92 -16.56
CA VAL A 50 13.24 11.59 -18.00
C VAL A 50 14.53 10.89 -18.41
N GLU A 51 15.61 11.07 -17.65
CA GLU A 51 16.91 10.46 -17.96
C GLU A 51 16.89 8.95 -17.75
N THR A 52 16.32 8.48 -16.64
CA THR A 52 16.26 7.03 -16.36
C THR A 52 15.13 6.34 -17.10
N LEU A 53 14.02 7.04 -17.36
CA LEU A 53 12.88 6.49 -18.09
C LEU A 53 13.08 6.48 -19.61
N GLY A 54 13.94 7.33 -20.15
CA GLY A 54 14.14 7.46 -21.59
C GLY A 54 12.92 8.10 -22.28
N GLU A 55 12.22 7.32 -23.10
CA GLU A 55 11.08 7.80 -23.91
C GLU A 55 9.71 7.53 -23.23
N PRO A 56 8.66 8.32 -23.52
CA PRO A 56 7.33 8.08 -22.98
C PRO A 56 6.77 6.70 -23.37
N THR A 57 6.34 5.91 -22.38
CA THR A 57 5.71 4.60 -22.61
C THR A 57 4.19 4.67 -22.49
N GLN A 58 3.47 3.72 -23.10
CA GLN A 58 2.00 3.68 -22.95
C GLN A 58 1.57 3.52 -21.49
N GLU A 59 2.34 2.77 -20.69
CA GLU A 59 2.06 2.51 -19.28
C GLU A 59 2.00 3.80 -18.46
N ILE A 60 3.05 4.62 -18.49
CA ILE A 60 3.10 5.88 -17.72
C ILE A 60 2.11 6.92 -18.27
N MET A 61 1.89 6.92 -19.60
CA MET A 61 0.97 7.85 -20.25
C MET A 61 -0.51 7.59 -19.89
N ARG A 62 -0.88 6.38 -19.44
CA ARG A 62 -2.21 6.11 -18.87
C ARG A 62 -2.55 7.02 -17.68
N VAL A 63 -1.53 7.48 -16.95
CA VAL A 63 -1.68 8.38 -15.80
C VAL A 63 -1.38 9.82 -16.19
N LEU A 64 -0.25 10.09 -16.84
CA LEU A 64 0.21 11.47 -17.05
C LEU A 64 -0.65 12.28 -18.05
N THR A 65 -1.44 11.62 -18.89
CA THR A 65 -2.35 12.30 -19.84
C THR A 65 -3.68 12.73 -19.23
N ARG A 66 -3.85 12.51 -17.93
CA ARG A 66 -5.05 12.88 -17.16
C ARG A 66 -4.90 14.29 -16.61
N ASP A 67 -5.01 15.26 -17.51
CA ASP A 67 -4.71 16.67 -17.27
C ASP A 67 -5.59 17.33 -16.20
N GLU A 68 -6.79 16.83 -15.95
CA GLU A 68 -7.64 17.30 -14.84
C GLU A 68 -7.12 16.85 -13.47
N GLU A 69 -6.51 15.66 -13.39
CA GLU A 69 -6.10 15.01 -12.14
C GLU A 69 -4.60 15.09 -11.87
N VAL A 70 -3.77 15.22 -12.91
CA VAL A 70 -2.31 15.08 -12.84
C VAL A 70 -1.63 16.31 -13.46
N GLU A 71 -0.59 16.77 -12.78
CA GLU A 71 0.35 17.78 -13.27
C GLU A 71 1.74 17.12 -13.43
N PRO A 72 2.16 16.78 -14.66
CA PRO A 72 3.50 16.22 -14.90
C PRO A 72 4.59 17.30 -14.78
N LEU A 73 5.67 16.98 -14.07
CA LEU A 73 6.84 17.82 -13.88
C LEU A 73 8.06 17.10 -14.47
N LEU A 74 8.45 17.44 -15.70
CA LEU A 74 9.58 16.80 -16.37
C LEU A 74 10.90 17.28 -15.77
N LEU A 75 11.70 16.35 -15.24
CA LEU A 75 13.01 16.62 -14.63
C LEU A 75 14.13 16.05 -15.48
N VAL A 76 15.09 16.90 -15.84
CA VAL A 76 16.35 16.58 -16.51
C VAL A 76 17.50 16.83 -15.54
N GLN A 77 18.50 15.95 -15.49
CA GLN A 77 19.68 16.17 -14.65
C GLN A 77 20.80 16.86 -15.43
N ASN A 78 21.53 17.75 -14.74
CA ASN A 78 22.70 18.46 -15.23
C ASN A 78 22.44 19.13 -16.60
N GLU A 79 23.39 19.07 -17.53
CA GLU A 79 23.28 19.68 -18.87
C GLU A 79 22.54 18.79 -19.88
N GLY A 80 21.62 17.94 -19.41
CA GLY A 80 20.78 17.14 -20.29
C GLY A 80 19.93 18.03 -21.24
N PRO A 81 19.63 17.53 -22.46
CA PRO A 81 18.85 18.29 -23.43
C PRO A 81 17.40 18.47 -22.97
N GLU A 82 16.72 19.46 -23.56
CA GLU A 82 15.28 19.67 -23.40
C GLU A 82 14.50 18.38 -23.78
N PRO A 83 13.58 17.88 -22.93
CA PRO A 83 12.93 16.58 -23.10
C PRO A 83 11.78 16.66 -24.11
N THR A 84 12.13 16.99 -25.35
CA THR A 84 11.19 17.27 -26.46
C THR A 84 10.17 16.15 -26.69
N PRO A 85 10.54 14.85 -26.69
CA PRO A 85 9.57 13.77 -26.88
C PRO A 85 8.48 13.74 -25.80
N TRP A 86 8.85 13.94 -24.54
CA TRP A 86 7.91 14.02 -23.42
C TRP A 86 7.00 15.24 -23.51
N MET A 87 7.57 16.40 -23.84
CA MET A 87 6.81 17.64 -24.00
C MET A 87 5.76 17.52 -25.11
N GLN A 88 6.12 16.92 -26.24
CA GLN A 88 5.19 16.66 -27.34
C GLN A 88 4.11 15.66 -26.94
N ALA A 89 4.48 14.57 -26.25
CA ALA A 89 3.54 13.53 -25.86
C ALA A 89 2.51 14.01 -24.82
N LEU A 90 2.91 14.90 -23.92
CA LEU A 90 2.06 15.47 -22.87
C LEU A 90 1.39 16.79 -23.28
N GLY A 91 1.85 17.42 -24.36
CA GLY A 91 1.36 18.74 -24.77
C GLY A 91 1.72 19.86 -23.79
N ILE A 92 2.86 19.75 -23.10
CA ILE A 92 3.32 20.72 -22.11
C ILE A 92 4.59 21.45 -22.59
N ALA A 93 4.73 22.72 -22.21
CA ALA A 93 5.90 23.53 -22.55
C ALA A 93 6.92 23.65 -21.39
N GLN A 94 6.55 23.21 -20.20
CA GLN A 94 7.34 23.40 -18.98
C GLN A 94 8.18 22.17 -18.66
N TRP A 95 9.44 22.40 -18.29
CA TRP A 95 10.34 21.37 -17.77
C TRP A 95 11.34 21.98 -16.78
N TYR A 96 12.05 21.11 -16.05
CA TYR A 96 12.94 21.49 -14.96
C TYR A 96 14.30 20.81 -15.11
N GLN A 97 15.35 21.56 -14.79
CA GLN A 97 16.73 21.10 -14.80
C GLN A 97 17.25 21.08 -13.37
N SER A 98 17.71 19.93 -12.88
CA SER A 98 18.36 19.79 -11.57
C SER A 98 19.86 19.61 -11.74
N THR A 99 20.68 20.39 -11.03
CA THR A 99 22.14 20.34 -11.12
C THR A 99 22.73 19.61 -9.90
N PHE A 100 23.27 18.41 -10.14
CA PHE A 100 23.98 17.60 -9.15
C PHE A 100 24.87 16.56 -9.83
N THR A 101 26.16 16.52 -9.48
CA THR A 101 27.12 15.51 -9.96
C THR A 101 27.52 14.57 -8.83
N THR A 102 28.22 15.10 -7.82
CA THR A 102 28.70 14.33 -6.66
C THR A 102 28.57 15.15 -5.39
N VAL A 103 28.61 14.47 -4.24
CA VAL A 103 28.59 15.14 -2.92
C VAL A 103 29.83 16.00 -2.69
N ALA A 104 30.96 15.67 -3.31
CA ALA A 104 32.22 16.40 -3.18
C ALA A 104 32.21 17.72 -3.98
N GLU A 105 31.54 17.72 -5.13
CA GLU A 105 31.45 18.89 -6.03
C GLU A 105 30.21 19.75 -5.74
N ALA A 106 29.18 19.19 -5.10
CA ALA A 106 27.96 19.91 -4.79
C ALA A 106 28.22 21.08 -3.82
N PRO A 107 27.67 22.28 -4.09
CA PRO A 107 27.73 23.39 -3.15
C PRO A 107 27.15 23.00 -1.78
N LYS A 108 27.74 23.53 -0.71
CA LYS A 108 27.31 23.23 0.67
C LYS A 108 26.52 24.39 1.26
N PHE A 109 25.49 24.06 2.02
CA PHE A 109 24.80 24.97 2.92
C PHE A 109 24.81 24.35 4.31
N MET A 110 25.68 24.88 5.19
CA MET A 110 26.04 24.21 6.46
C MET A 110 26.47 22.76 6.18
N ASP A 111 25.89 21.77 6.87
CA ASP A 111 26.20 20.35 6.70
C ASP A 111 25.43 19.68 5.54
N SER A 112 24.61 20.44 4.80
CA SER A 112 23.79 19.93 3.69
C SER A 112 24.45 20.17 2.33
N SER A 113 24.24 19.24 1.40
CA SER A 113 24.49 19.43 -0.04
C SER A 113 23.32 20.17 -0.67
N THR A 114 23.63 21.11 -1.56
CA THR A 114 22.65 21.92 -2.29
C THR A 114 22.47 21.38 -3.71
N VAL A 115 21.22 21.29 -4.15
CA VAL A 115 20.83 20.93 -5.52
C VAL A 115 20.15 22.12 -6.15
N GLY A 116 20.77 22.71 -7.17
CA GLY A 116 20.17 23.80 -7.92
C GLY A 116 19.05 23.29 -8.82
N VAL A 117 17.94 24.03 -8.91
CA VAL A 117 16.84 23.71 -9.83
C VAL A 117 16.45 24.94 -10.64
N SER A 118 16.38 24.75 -11.96
CA SER A 118 15.98 25.78 -12.92
C SER A 118 14.76 25.30 -13.69
N GLY A 119 13.68 26.09 -13.75
CA GLY A 119 12.51 25.80 -14.56
C GLY A 119 12.52 26.59 -15.86
N TYR A 120 12.08 25.96 -16.94
CA TYR A 120 12.02 26.53 -18.28
C TYR A 120 10.62 26.38 -18.86
N GLU A 121 10.19 27.37 -19.64
CA GLU A 121 8.95 27.34 -20.40
C GLU A 121 9.19 28.03 -21.75
N GLY A 122 8.99 27.30 -22.85
CA GLY A 122 9.24 27.84 -24.20
C GLY A 122 10.67 28.35 -24.39
N GLY A 123 11.66 27.66 -23.82
CA GLY A 123 13.07 28.05 -23.84
C GLY A 123 13.46 29.21 -22.91
N ARG A 124 12.51 29.83 -22.21
CA ARG A 124 12.79 30.92 -21.25
C ARG A 124 12.88 30.36 -19.84
N LYS A 125 13.90 30.77 -19.09
CA LYS A 125 14.02 30.44 -17.66
C LYS A 125 12.91 31.17 -16.86
N THR A 126 12.05 30.42 -16.18
CA THR A 126 10.91 30.95 -15.41
C THR A 126 11.07 30.76 -13.90
N LEU A 127 11.88 29.79 -13.46
CA LEU A 127 12.11 29.48 -12.05
C LEU A 127 13.60 29.31 -11.77
N THR A 128 14.04 29.76 -10.61
CA THR A 128 15.32 29.37 -9.99
C THR A 128 15.07 29.10 -8.52
N THR A 129 15.35 27.88 -8.07
CA THR A 129 15.20 27.45 -6.68
C THR A 129 16.30 26.44 -6.33
N SER A 130 16.34 25.99 -5.09
CA SER A 130 17.28 24.95 -4.65
C SER A 130 16.68 24.04 -3.60
N GLY A 131 17.05 22.76 -3.67
CA GLY A 131 16.80 21.77 -2.63
C GLY A 131 18.06 21.49 -1.80
N HIS A 132 17.88 20.90 -0.62
CA HIS A 132 18.97 20.53 0.26
C HIS A 132 18.77 19.12 0.85
N PHE A 133 19.85 18.34 0.92
CA PHE A 133 19.89 17.05 1.62
C PHE A 133 21.17 16.87 2.43
N PHE A 134 21.10 16.04 3.45
CA PHE A 134 22.26 15.66 4.25
C PHE A 134 22.84 14.36 3.69
N SER A 135 24.00 14.44 3.03
CA SER A 135 24.65 13.27 2.42
C SER A 135 25.03 12.19 3.46
N VAL A 136 25.18 12.56 4.73
CA VAL A 136 25.45 11.60 5.81
C VAL A 136 24.35 10.56 5.97
N TYR A 137 23.09 10.87 5.64
CA TYR A 137 21.99 9.90 5.74
C TYR A 137 22.18 8.72 4.79
N ALA A 138 22.74 8.95 3.59
CA ALA A 138 23.05 7.87 2.66
C ALA A 138 24.14 6.92 3.19
N LEU A 139 25.13 7.45 3.91
CA LEU A 139 26.18 6.66 4.58
C LEU A 139 25.61 5.83 5.73
N LEU A 140 24.72 6.43 6.53
CA LEU A 140 24.08 5.76 7.66
C LEU A 140 23.13 4.66 7.19
N ASP A 141 22.40 4.88 6.10
CA ASP A 141 21.55 3.86 5.50
C ASP A 141 22.35 2.67 4.95
N GLU A 142 23.46 2.93 4.27
CA GLU A 142 24.36 1.88 3.78
C GLU A 142 24.91 1.05 4.95
N ALA A 143 25.36 1.71 6.02
CA ALA A 143 25.86 1.05 7.22
C ALA A 143 24.76 0.24 7.94
N ALA A 144 23.56 0.81 8.08
CA ALA A 144 22.42 0.12 8.70
C ALA A 144 22.00 -1.12 7.91
N ARG A 145 22.03 -1.05 6.56
CA ARG A 145 21.63 -2.20 5.72
C ARG A 145 22.67 -3.32 5.70
N ALA A 146 23.96 -2.97 5.73
CA ALA A 146 25.06 -3.94 5.77
C ALA A 146 24.98 -4.91 6.96
N ALA A 147 24.30 -4.54 8.05
CA ALA A 147 24.07 -5.42 9.19
C ALA A 147 23.08 -6.58 8.92
N TYR A 148 22.30 -6.51 7.83
CA TYR A 148 21.19 -7.43 7.58
C TYR A 148 21.21 -8.10 6.19
N SER A 149 22.14 -7.73 5.30
CA SER A 149 22.22 -8.27 3.95
C SER A 149 23.63 -8.12 3.37
N ASP A 150 24.13 -9.19 2.73
CA ASP A 150 25.47 -9.23 2.12
C ASP A 150 25.55 -8.48 0.77
N ASP A 151 24.42 -8.13 0.14
CA ASP A 151 24.37 -7.33 -1.08
C ASP A 151 23.07 -6.50 -1.16
N ALA A 152 23.19 -5.19 -0.97
CA ALA A 152 22.06 -4.28 -1.10
C ALA A 152 21.64 -4.06 -2.57
N GLY A 153 22.50 -4.41 -3.54
CA GLY A 153 22.28 -4.17 -4.97
C GLY A 153 22.30 -2.70 -5.40
N ILE A 154 22.70 -1.77 -4.51
CA ILE A 154 22.81 -0.33 -4.77
C ILE A 154 24.08 0.25 -4.15
N THR A 155 24.65 1.24 -4.82
CA THR A 155 25.87 1.93 -4.35
C THR A 155 25.53 3.18 -3.52
N LEU A 156 26.50 3.66 -2.75
CA LEU A 156 26.41 4.97 -2.10
C LEU A 156 26.14 6.12 -3.10
N ALA A 157 26.68 6.02 -4.32
CA ALA A 157 26.43 7.01 -5.36
C ALA A 157 24.96 7.01 -5.81
N ASP A 158 24.32 5.84 -5.90
CA ASP A 158 22.89 5.71 -6.20
C ASP A 158 22.04 6.37 -5.10
N ARG A 159 22.41 6.16 -3.82
CA ARG A 159 21.76 6.80 -2.68
C ARG A 159 21.89 8.32 -2.73
N HIS A 160 23.08 8.84 -3.04
CA HIS A 160 23.28 10.28 -3.21
C HIS A 160 22.49 10.87 -4.39
N ARG A 161 22.39 10.16 -5.52
CA ARG A 161 21.57 10.57 -6.67
C ARG A 161 20.09 10.62 -6.28
N ALA A 162 19.61 9.61 -5.55
CA ALA A 162 18.24 9.58 -5.03
C ALA A 162 17.96 10.77 -4.10
N ALA A 163 18.89 11.09 -3.20
CA ALA A 163 18.80 12.25 -2.31
C ALA A 163 18.74 13.59 -3.05
N ALA A 164 19.56 13.72 -4.09
CA ALA A 164 19.56 14.89 -4.93
C ALA A 164 18.25 15.05 -5.70
N LEU A 165 17.74 13.96 -6.29
CA LEU A 165 16.48 13.93 -7.03
C LEU A 165 15.27 14.23 -6.13
N ALA A 166 15.21 13.64 -4.94
CA ALA A 166 14.17 13.94 -3.95
C ALA A 166 14.19 15.39 -3.49
N SER A 167 15.38 15.96 -3.30
CA SER A 167 15.56 17.36 -2.94
C SER A 167 15.13 18.32 -4.05
N ALA A 168 15.51 18.02 -5.29
CA ALA A 168 15.10 18.80 -6.45
C ALA A 168 13.57 18.76 -6.64
N SER A 169 12.99 17.56 -6.54
CA SER A 169 11.55 17.33 -6.69
C SER A 169 10.76 18.02 -5.58
N GLY A 170 11.25 17.96 -4.34
CA GLY A 170 10.66 18.69 -3.22
C GLY A 170 10.74 20.21 -3.39
N ALA A 171 11.82 20.74 -3.97
CA ALA A 171 11.99 22.18 -4.23
C ALA A 171 11.03 22.71 -5.33
N ILE A 172 10.52 21.84 -6.20
CA ILE A 172 9.45 22.15 -7.16
C ILE A 172 8.09 21.63 -6.71
N GLU A 173 7.98 21.17 -5.45
CA GLU A 173 6.76 20.72 -4.80
C GLU A 173 6.05 19.54 -5.51
N ALA A 174 6.84 18.59 -6.00
CA ALA A 174 6.32 17.31 -6.48
C ALA A 174 5.80 16.45 -5.31
N ASP A 175 4.73 15.69 -5.54
CA ASP A 175 4.18 14.73 -4.57
C ASP A 175 4.90 13.38 -4.63
N VAL A 176 5.27 12.97 -5.85
CA VAL A 176 5.89 11.68 -6.15
C VAL A 176 6.91 11.84 -7.27
N ILE A 177 7.88 10.93 -7.33
CA ILE A 177 8.86 10.82 -8.40
C ILE A 177 8.63 9.51 -9.13
N VAL A 178 8.65 9.54 -10.46
CA VAL A 178 8.63 8.35 -11.31
C VAL A 178 9.98 8.23 -11.98
N THR A 179 10.67 7.12 -11.75
CA THR A 179 12.04 6.88 -12.19
C THR A 179 12.29 5.38 -12.37
N ALA A 180 13.30 5.02 -13.17
CA ALA A 180 13.79 3.65 -13.30
C ALA A 180 15.07 3.39 -12.48
N ALA A 181 15.43 4.33 -11.58
CA ALA A 181 16.61 4.19 -10.72
C ALA A 181 16.51 2.95 -9.80
N PRO A 182 17.64 2.31 -9.45
CA PRO A 182 17.63 1.12 -8.60
C PRO A 182 17.23 1.41 -7.14
N THR A 183 17.10 2.69 -6.75
CA THR A 183 16.69 3.15 -5.42
C THR A 183 15.17 3.27 -5.25
N VAL A 184 14.40 3.00 -6.30
CA VAL A 184 12.95 3.17 -6.33
C VAL A 184 12.24 2.35 -5.27
N GLY A 185 11.35 3.00 -4.51
CA GLY A 185 10.45 2.33 -3.56
C GLY A 185 11.14 1.62 -2.40
N ARG A 186 12.47 1.75 -2.26
CA ARG A 186 13.23 1.07 -1.23
C ARG A 186 13.06 1.72 0.13
N ASP A 187 12.83 0.91 1.14
CA ASP A 187 12.72 1.30 2.54
C ASP A 187 14.07 1.58 3.19
N ASP A 188 15.17 1.07 2.63
CA ASP A 188 16.53 1.34 3.08
C ASP A 188 17.10 2.66 2.52
N VAL A 189 16.34 3.46 1.77
CA VAL A 189 16.75 4.78 1.23
C VAL A 189 15.93 5.90 1.89
N ALA A 190 16.55 6.71 2.76
CA ALA A 190 15.87 7.74 3.56
C ALA A 190 15.12 8.78 2.74
N ASP A 191 15.58 9.12 1.54
CA ASP A 191 14.95 10.16 0.73
C ASP A 191 13.56 9.76 0.21
N ASN A 192 13.25 8.47 0.17
CA ASN A 192 11.90 7.95 -0.10
C ASN A 192 10.91 8.26 1.05
N ASP A 193 11.40 8.70 2.22
CA ASP A 193 10.57 9.26 3.30
C ASP A 193 10.20 10.74 3.07
N ARG A 194 10.90 11.44 2.16
CA ARG A 194 10.66 12.87 1.84
C ARG A 194 9.75 13.03 0.63
N VAL A 195 10.11 12.39 -0.49
CA VAL A 195 9.29 12.30 -1.70
C VAL A 195 9.43 10.88 -2.21
N VAL A 196 8.31 10.14 -2.26
CA VAL A 196 8.36 8.74 -2.66
C VAL A 196 8.77 8.63 -4.13
N SER A 197 9.70 7.71 -4.42
CA SER A 197 10.05 7.31 -5.78
C SER A 197 9.36 6.01 -6.16
N LEU A 198 8.85 5.93 -7.38
CA LEU A 198 8.01 4.86 -7.91
C LEU A 198 8.47 4.46 -9.32
N THR A 199 8.27 3.20 -9.67
CA THR A 199 8.31 2.77 -11.08
C THR A 199 7.03 3.23 -11.80
N PRO A 200 7.02 3.24 -13.14
CA PRO A 200 5.78 3.45 -13.91
C PRO A 200 4.62 2.54 -13.47
N THR A 201 4.89 1.26 -13.20
CA THR A 201 3.88 0.32 -12.72
C THR A 201 3.36 0.69 -11.33
N GLN A 202 4.24 1.09 -10.42
CA GLN A 202 3.86 1.48 -9.05
C GLN A 202 3.10 2.83 -8.99
N LEU A 203 3.22 3.68 -10.01
CA LEU A 203 2.43 4.91 -10.11
C LEU A 203 0.94 4.61 -10.26
N ILE A 204 0.56 3.55 -10.98
CA ILE A 204 -0.84 3.20 -11.29
C ILE A 204 -1.67 3.00 -10.01
N PRO A 205 -1.28 2.16 -9.04
CA PRO A 205 -2.06 1.98 -7.81
C PRO A 205 -2.04 3.22 -6.90
N LEU A 206 -0.96 4.02 -6.89
CA LEU A 206 -0.96 5.29 -6.15
C LEU A 206 -1.93 6.29 -6.78
N PHE A 207 -1.97 6.36 -8.10
CA PHE A 207 -2.93 7.18 -8.82
C PHE A 207 -4.37 6.69 -8.59
N GLY A 208 -4.59 5.37 -8.59
CA GLY A 208 -5.88 4.79 -8.22
C GLY A 208 -6.30 5.15 -6.78
N HIS A 209 -5.36 5.18 -5.83
CA HIS A 209 -5.60 5.68 -4.48
C HIS A 209 -6.04 7.15 -4.50
N TYR A 210 -5.34 8.01 -5.25
CA TYR A 210 -5.73 9.41 -5.45
C TYR A 210 -7.15 9.55 -6.01
N LEU A 211 -7.52 8.78 -7.04
CA LEU A 211 -8.87 8.81 -7.61
C LEU A 211 -9.95 8.43 -6.59
N ARG A 212 -9.73 7.37 -5.80
CA ARG A 212 -10.69 6.92 -4.77
C ARG A 212 -10.87 7.97 -3.67
N MET A 213 -9.79 8.62 -3.25
CA MET A 213 -9.84 9.65 -2.21
C MET A 213 -10.44 10.97 -2.69
N THR A 214 -10.37 11.26 -3.99
CA THR A 214 -10.97 12.45 -4.60
C THR A 214 -12.40 12.21 -5.11
N GLY A 215 -12.94 10.99 -4.97
CA GLY A 215 -14.31 10.66 -5.38
C GLY A 215 -14.47 10.34 -6.86
N ASN A 216 -13.36 10.15 -7.60
CA ASN A 216 -13.37 9.85 -9.03
C ASN A 216 -13.46 8.34 -9.28
N SER A 217 -14.49 7.90 -10.01
CA SER A 217 -14.71 6.48 -10.33
C SER A 217 -14.23 6.06 -11.73
N VAL A 218 -13.53 6.95 -12.44
CA VAL A 218 -13.03 6.71 -13.80
C VAL A 218 -11.66 6.04 -13.76
N LEU A 219 -11.63 4.73 -14.00
CA LEU A 219 -10.44 3.88 -13.88
C LEU A 219 -9.45 4.10 -15.03
N THR A 220 -9.93 4.02 -16.26
CA THR A 220 -9.07 4.22 -17.44
C THR A 220 -9.82 4.94 -18.54
N THR A 221 -9.06 5.74 -19.29
CA THR A 221 -9.53 6.43 -20.48
C THR A 221 -8.56 6.13 -21.60
N ILE A 222 -9.02 5.38 -22.60
CA ILE A 222 -8.23 5.03 -23.77
C ILE A 222 -8.67 5.97 -24.90
N LYS A 223 -7.73 6.76 -25.39
CA LYS A 223 -7.88 7.62 -26.57
C LYS A 223 -7.14 6.97 -27.73
N GLY A 224 -7.77 6.92 -28.90
CA GLY A 224 -7.11 6.42 -30.11
C GLY A 224 -7.67 7.03 -31.39
N GLN A 225 -7.05 6.72 -32.52
CA GLN A 225 -7.53 7.14 -33.83
C GLN A 225 -8.28 6.00 -34.52
N LEU A 226 -9.37 6.34 -35.18
CA LEU A 226 -10.16 5.40 -35.98
C LEU A 226 -9.58 5.31 -37.40
N VAL A 227 -9.61 4.10 -37.97
CA VAL A 227 -9.23 3.87 -39.37
C VAL A 227 -10.22 4.63 -40.27
N GLY A 228 -9.72 5.58 -41.05
CA GLY A 228 -10.54 6.47 -41.90
C GLY A 228 -10.63 7.93 -41.43
N GLY A 229 -9.99 8.27 -40.32
CA GLY A 229 -10.02 9.62 -39.72
C GLY A 229 -11.08 9.74 -38.63
N GLY A 230 -10.72 10.37 -37.51
CA GLY A 230 -11.54 10.49 -36.31
C GLY A 230 -10.84 9.92 -35.07
N THR A 231 -11.32 10.28 -33.89
CA THR A 231 -10.81 9.79 -32.61
C THR A 231 -11.88 8.99 -31.89
N PHE A 232 -11.47 7.95 -31.15
CA PHE A 232 -12.35 7.26 -30.21
C PHE A 232 -11.88 7.51 -28.77
N LEU A 233 -12.85 7.52 -27.86
CA LEU A 233 -12.66 7.61 -26.43
C LEU A 233 -13.40 6.43 -25.80
N GLN A 234 -12.67 5.53 -25.17
CA GLN A 234 -13.25 4.46 -24.37
C GLN A 234 -12.92 4.70 -22.91
N THR A 235 -13.95 4.88 -22.09
CA THR A 235 -13.82 5.08 -20.66
C THR A 235 -14.32 3.85 -19.92
N LEU A 236 -13.50 3.28 -19.05
CA LEU A 236 -13.93 2.29 -18.07
C LEU A 236 -14.11 3.00 -16.73
N ASN A 237 -15.33 2.99 -16.22
CA ASN A 237 -15.69 3.59 -14.95
C ASN A 237 -16.52 2.63 -14.10
N ALA A 238 -16.36 2.75 -12.78
CA ALA A 238 -17.32 2.18 -11.84
C ALA A 238 -18.49 3.14 -11.64
N THR A 239 -19.67 2.61 -11.29
CA THR A 239 -20.86 3.42 -11.01
C THR A 239 -20.65 4.36 -9.82
N SER A 240 -19.87 3.93 -8.84
CA SER A 240 -19.45 4.73 -7.69
C SER A 240 -18.09 4.27 -7.16
N VAL A 241 -17.47 5.06 -6.28
CA VAL A 241 -16.26 4.63 -5.56
C VAL A 241 -16.54 3.39 -4.69
N ALA A 242 -17.75 3.25 -4.15
CA ALA A 242 -18.12 2.06 -3.38
C ALA A 242 -18.13 0.80 -4.26
N ASP A 243 -18.67 0.91 -5.47
CA ASP A 243 -18.69 -0.20 -6.44
C ASP A 243 -17.28 -0.54 -6.93
N LEU A 244 -16.38 0.46 -7.01
CA LEU A 244 -14.98 0.26 -7.34
C LEU A 244 -14.28 -0.63 -6.30
N TYR A 245 -14.49 -0.38 -5.01
CA TYR A 245 -13.96 -1.26 -3.95
C TYR A 245 -14.53 -2.68 -4.06
N LEU A 246 -15.83 -2.81 -4.27
CA LEU A 246 -16.48 -4.12 -4.36
C LEU A 246 -16.00 -4.94 -5.56
N ALA A 247 -15.91 -4.31 -6.73
CA ALA A 247 -15.36 -4.93 -7.93
C ALA A 247 -13.89 -5.35 -7.72
N GLY A 248 -13.12 -4.51 -7.02
CA GLY A 248 -11.79 -4.83 -6.54
C GLY A 248 -11.71 -6.09 -5.70
N ILE A 249 -12.56 -6.20 -4.68
CA ILE A 249 -12.57 -7.36 -3.78
C ILE A 249 -12.92 -8.63 -4.56
N ASN A 250 -13.92 -8.57 -5.43
CA ASN A 250 -14.30 -9.70 -6.27
C ASN A 250 -13.15 -10.11 -7.21
N ALA A 251 -12.44 -9.14 -7.78
CA ALA A 251 -11.26 -9.41 -8.60
C ALA A 251 -10.11 -10.00 -7.76
N SER A 252 -9.91 -9.59 -6.51
CA SER A 252 -8.84 -10.09 -5.65
C SER A 252 -9.14 -11.42 -4.96
N THR A 253 -10.40 -11.85 -4.90
CA THR A 253 -10.83 -13.09 -4.25
C THR A 253 -11.72 -13.95 -5.19
N PRO A 254 -11.18 -14.41 -6.33
CA PRO A 254 -11.99 -15.10 -7.34
C PRO A 254 -12.62 -16.40 -6.84
N HIS A 255 -12.01 -17.14 -5.90
CA HIS A 255 -12.63 -18.35 -5.34
C HIS A 255 -13.81 -18.02 -4.41
N LEU A 256 -13.73 -16.93 -3.65
CA LEU A 256 -14.87 -16.43 -2.87
C LEU A 256 -16.03 -16.02 -3.79
N ASN A 257 -15.72 -15.29 -4.88
CA ASN A 257 -16.70 -14.90 -5.88
C ASN A 257 -17.31 -16.13 -6.60
N ALA A 258 -16.51 -17.15 -6.89
CA ALA A 258 -17.01 -18.40 -7.47
C ALA A 258 -18.04 -19.10 -6.56
N ILE A 259 -17.82 -19.12 -5.24
CA ILE A 259 -18.80 -19.63 -4.26
C ILE A 259 -20.13 -18.87 -4.37
N GLN A 260 -20.08 -17.54 -4.48
CA GLN A 260 -21.27 -16.71 -4.66
C GLN A 260 -22.01 -17.04 -5.97
N LEU A 261 -21.28 -17.18 -7.09
CA LEU A 261 -21.86 -17.51 -8.40
C LEU A 261 -22.51 -18.90 -8.38
N MET A 262 -21.86 -19.90 -7.78
CA MET A 262 -22.41 -21.24 -7.62
C MET A 262 -23.67 -21.23 -6.75
N ALA A 263 -23.67 -20.48 -5.64
CA ALA A 263 -24.85 -20.30 -4.80
C ALA A 263 -26.01 -19.64 -5.55
N THR A 264 -25.70 -18.65 -6.40
CA THR A 264 -26.67 -17.96 -7.24
C THR A 264 -27.32 -18.92 -8.24
N LEU A 265 -26.53 -19.72 -8.95
CA LEU A 265 -27.02 -20.73 -9.89
C LEU A 265 -27.81 -21.84 -9.18
N GLY A 266 -27.42 -22.20 -7.95
CA GLY A 266 -28.12 -23.15 -7.10
C GLY A 266 -29.39 -22.59 -6.43
N GLY A 267 -29.66 -21.29 -6.55
CA GLY A 267 -30.82 -20.64 -5.92
C GLY A 267 -30.73 -20.45 -4.40
N ASP A 268 -29.55 -20.63 -3.79
CA ASP A 268 -29.34 -20.42 -2.35
C ASP A 268 -29.16 -18.92 -2.03
N ARG A 269 -30.28 -18.26 -1.77
CA ARG A 269 -30.30 -16.84 -1.41
C ARG A 269 -29.57 -16.52 -0.10
N ASN A 270 -29.47 -17.46 0.84
CA ASN A 270 -28.83 -17.20 2.13
C ASN A 270 -27.32 -17.21 2.01
N LEU A 271 -26.77 -18.14 1.22
CA LEU A 271 -25.35 -18.19 0.91
C LEU A 271 -24.93 -16.98 0.07
N VAL A 272 -25.71 -16.60 -0.96
CA VAL A 272 -25.46 -15.39 -1.77
C VAL A 272 -25.36 -14.14 -0.89
N ARG A 273 -26.36 -13.88 -0.04
CA ARG A 273 -26.35 -12.74 0.89
C ARG A 273 -25.17 -12.76 1.85
N SER A 274 -24.73 -13.95 2.27
CA SER A 274 -23.59 -14.09 3.16
C SER A 274 -22.28 -13.76 2.46
N MET A 275 -22.10 -14.21 1.21
CA MET A 275 -20.94 -13.84 0.38
C MET A 275 -20.91 -12.34 0.09
N GLU A 276 -22.05 -11.75 -0.31
CA GLU A 276 -22.17 -10.30 -0.52
C GLU A 276 -21.79 -9.50 0.75
N ALA A 277 -22.25 -9.96 1.91
CA ALA A 277 -21.92 -9.32 3.18
C ALA A 277 -20.45 -9.47 3.58
N ILE A 278 -19.76 -10.54 3.17
CA ILE A 278 -18.31 -10.69 3.35
C ILE A 278 -17.58 -9.72 2.43
N ALA A 279 -17.88 -9.73 1.13
CA ALA A 279 -17.26 -8.86 0.14
C ALA A 279 -17.44 -7.36 0.47
N LEU A 280 -18.64 -6.97 0.92
CA LEU A 280 -18.93 -5.61 1.36
C LEU A 280 -18.09 -5.19 2.58
N ARG A 281 -17.86 -6.09 3.54
CA ARG A 281 -17.03 -5.80 4.71
C ARG A 281 -15.56 -5.65 4.32
N LEU A 282 -15.04 -6.55 3.47
CA LEU A 282 -13.69 -6.42 2.94
C LEU A 282 -13.51 -5.11 2.15
N SER A 283 -14.53 -4.70 1.38
CA SER A 283 -14.53 -3.41 0.66
C SER A 283 -14.45 -2.21 1.61
N ARG A 284 -15.15 -2.27 2.75
CA ARG A 284 -15.08 -1.24 3.79
C ARG A 284 -13.73 -1.23 4.52
N ALA A 285 -13.11 -2.40 4.73
CA ALA A 285 -11.76 -2.48 5.25
C ALA A 285 -10.74 -1.84 4.28
N ALA A 286 -10.86 -2.12 2.98
CA ALA A 286 -10.02 -1.50 1.95
C ALA A 286 -10.13 0.03 1.94
N ARG A 287 -11.36 0.54 2.05
CA ARG A 287 -11.61 1.98 2.18
C ARG A 287 -10.98 2.58 3.45
N ALA A 288 -10.99 1.84 4.55
CA ALA A 288 -10.33 2.27 5.78
C ALA A 288 -8.80 2.35 5.61
N VAL A 289 -8.19 1.41 4.89
CA VAL A 289 -6.76 1.48 4.51
C VAL A 289 -6.46 2.72 3.69
N ASP A 290 -7.28 3.03 2.68
CA ASP A 290 -7.09 4.26 1.91
C ASP A 290 -7.23 5.52 2.78
N HIS A 291 -8.23 5.59 3.66
CA HIS A 291 -8.36 6.72 4.57
C HIS A 291 -7.13 6.87 5.49
N LEU A 292 -6.53 5.74 5.92
CA LEU A 292 -5.28 5.74 6.68
C LEU A 292 -4.13 6.33 5.85
N LEU A 293 -3.87 5.82 4.64
CA LEU A 293 -2.79 6.30 3.78
C LEU A 293 -2.97 7.79 3.41
N ALA A 294 -4.21 8.22 3.18
CA ALA A 294 -4.53 9.62 2.91
C ALA A 294 -4.27 10.52 4.12
N ALA A 295 -4.60 10.05 5.33
CA ALA A 295 -4.29 10.77 6.56
C ALA A 295 -2.77 10.95 6.74
N LEU A 296 -1.99 9.89 6.49
CA LEU A 296 -0.53 9.94 6.56
C LEU A 296 0.13 10.85 5.51
N SER A 297 -0.59 11.20 4.45
CA SER A 297 -0.13 12.14 3.42
C SER A 297 -0.30 13.61 3.82
N ASN A 298 -0.92 13.89 4.98
CA ASN A 298 -1.17 15.25 5.45
C ASN A 298 0.00 15.82 6.25
N GLY A 299 0.13 17.16 6.22
CA GLY A 299 1.26 17.89 6.80
C GLY A 299 1.44 17.66 8.30
N THR A 300 2.70 17.53 8.73
CA THR A 300 3.11 17.23 10.11
C THR A 300 3.85 18.40 10.79
N SER A 301 3.62 19.62 10.28
CA SER A 301 4.42 20.81 10.59
C SER A 301 4.25 21.39 12.00
N THR A 302 3.18 20.98 12.69
CA THR A 302 2.88 21.41 14.06
C THR A 302 2.50 20.22 14.92
N ASP A 303 2.76 20.28 16.23
CA ASP A 303 2.39 19.20 17.16
C ASP A 303 0.90 18.88 17.12
N LYS A 304 0.04 19.89 16.90
CA LYS A 304 -1.40 19.71 16.71
C LYS A 304 -1.71 18.86 15.48
N GLN A 305 -1.13 19.21 14.33
CA GLN A 305 -1.32 18.44 13.10
C GLN A 305 -0.77 17.02 13.20
N ARG A 306 0.35 16.84 13.91
CA ARG A 306 0.92 15.52 14.20
C ARG A 306 -0.04 14.67 15.03
N SER A 307 -0.60 15.23 16.10
CA SER A 307 -1.60 14.56 16.94
C SER A 307 -2.88 14.23 16.16
N ASP A 308 -3.38 15.16 15.34
CA ASP A 308 -4.59 14.94 14.53
C ASP A 308 -4.35 13.84 13.48
N THR A 309 -3.15 13.82 12.87
CA THR A 309 -2.77 12.81 11.88
C THR A 309 -2.67 11.42 12.53
N SER A 310 -2.02 11.31 13.69
CA SER A 310 -1.90 10.01 14.38
C SER A 310 -3.26 9.48 14.84
N GLU A 311 -4.13 10.34 15.36
CA GLU A 311 -5.49 9.95 15.77
C GLU A 311 -6.35 9.52 14.57
N THR A 312 -6.33 10.29 13.48
CA THR A 312 -7.08 9.95 12.27
C THR A 312 -6.61 8.63 11.65
N ALA A 313 -5.29 8.39 11.67
CA ALA A 313 -4.71 7.13 11.20
C ALA A 313 -5.09 5.95 12.12
N ALA A 314 -5.07 6.15 13.45
CA ALA A 314 -5.51 5.14 14.41
C ALA A 314 -6.99 4.78 14.25
N GLU A 315 -7.88 5.77 14.11
CA GLU A 315 -9.32 5.53 13.87
C GLU A 315 -9.56 4.76 12.55
N ALA A 316 -8.76 5.05 11.52
CA ALA A 316 -8.82 4.30 10.27
C ALA A 316 -8.35 2.85 10.43
N LEU A 317 -7.29 2.60 11.20
CA LEU A 317 -6.83 1.25 11.53
C LEU A 317 -7.89 0.47 12.33
N ASP A 318 -8.52 1.10 13.32
CA ASP A 318 -9.58 0.48 14.13
C ASP A 318 -10.77 0.02 13.27
N ARG A 319 -11.20 0.88 12.35
CA ARG A 319 -12.28 0.56 11.39
C ARG A 319 -11.85 -0.58 10.46
N MET A 320 -10.62 -0.59 9.99
CA MET A 320 -10.08 -1.68 9.17
C MET A 320 -10.17 -3.00 9.93
N LEU A 321 -9.60 -3.08 11.14
CA LEU A 321 -9.59 -4.28 11.97
C LEU A 321 -11.02 -4.78 12.27
N LEU A 322 -11.93 -3.87 12.58
CA LEU A 322 -13.35 -4.18 12.79
C LEU A 322 -13.97 -4.88 11.58
N TYR A 323 -13.76 -4.34 10.37
CA TYR A 323 -14.35 -4.90 9.17
C TYR A 323 -13.70 -6.22 8.74
N LEU A 324 -12.39 -6.37 8.94
CA LEU A 324 -11.67 -7.63 8.68
C LEU A 324 -12.16 -8.74 9.61
N CYS A 325 -12.23 -8.50 10.93
CA CYS A 325 -12.81 -9.46 11.87
C CYS A 325 -14.25 -9.81 11.51
N ALA A 326 -15.09 -8.83 11.20
CA ALA A 326 -16.48 -9.08 10.86
C ALA A 326 -16.65 -9.90 9.56
N ALA A 327 -15.75 -9.75 8.59
CA ALA A 327 -15.73 -10.58 7.38
C ALA A 327 -15.33 -12.02 7.72
N MET A 328 -14.24 -12.20 8.48
CA MET A 328 -13.73 -13.51 8.90
C MET A 328 -14.70 -14.28 9.81
N ASP A 329 -15.36 -13.59 10.75
CA ASP A 329 -16.40 -14.18 11.60
C ASP A 329 -17.58 -14.68 10.76
N ARG A 330 -18.05 -13.86 9.81
CA ARG A 330 -19.14 -14.28 8.92
C ARG A 330 -18.71 -15.47 8.07
N TYR A 331 -17.46 -15.48 7.61
CA TYR A 331 -16.98 -16.55 6.76
C TYR A 331 -16.86 -17.88 7.53
N ALA A 332 -16.37 -17.86 8.77
CA ALA A 332 -16.37 -19.04 9.64
C ALA A 332 -17.77 -19.67 9.78
N ARG A 333 -18.80 -18.84 9.97
CA ARG A 333 -20.21 -19.31 10.07
C ARG A 333 -20.70 -19.92 8.77
N VAL A 334 -20.34 -19.31 7.63
CA VAL A 334 -20.64 -19.91 6.32
C VAL A 334 -19.99 -21.29 6.22
N ILE A 335 -18.70 -21.41 6.51
CA ILE A 335 -17.96 -22.68 6.38
C ILE A 335 -18.61 -23.78 7.19
N ARG A 336 -18.94 -23.52 8.46
CA ARG A 336 -19.68 -24.47 9.30
C ARG A 336 -21.03 -24.87 8.69
N THR A 337 -21.78 -23.90 8.17
CA THR A 337 -23.09 -24.14 7.52
C THR A 337 -22.95 -24.93 6.22
N LEU A 338 -21.83 -24.79 5.50
CA LEU A 338 -21.54 -25.62 4.33
C LEU A 338 -21.35 -27.09 4.73
N PHE A 339 -20.72 -27.36 5.88
CA PHE A 339 -20.53 -28.72 6.41
C PHE A 339 -21.79 -29.31 7.04
N ASP A 340 -22.69 -28.48 7.56
CA ASP A 340 -23.96 -28.88 8.13
C ASP A 340 -25.02 -27.81 7.85
N THR A 341 -25.84 -28.06 6.83
CA THR A 341 -26.88 -27.13 6.36
C THR A 341 -28.06 -26.99 7.33
N ALA A 342 -28.12 -27.81 8.39
CA ALA A 342 -29.10 -27.66 9.46
C ALA A 342 -28.72 -26.57 10.47
N LEU A 343 -27.48 -26.09 10.47
CA LEU A 343 -27.02 -25.05 11.39
C LEU A 343 -27.61 -23.69 11.04
N ASP A 344 -28.02 -22.95 12.07
CA ASP A 344 -28.41 -21.55 11.93
C ASP A 344 -27.16 -20.64 11.89
N PRO A 345 -26.88 -19.92 10.79
CA PRO A 345 -25.72 -19.03 10.67
C PRO A 345 -25.70 -17.86 11.66
N GLU A 346 -26.84 -17.46 12.25
CA GLU A 346 -26.87 -16.31 13.16
C GLU A 346 -26.49 -16.66 14.60
N ASN A 347 -26.70 -17.91 15.01
CA ASN A 347 -26.46 -18.37 16.39
C ASN A 347 -25.06 -18.98 16.61
N GLN A 348 -24.23 -19.03 15.58
CA GLN A 348 -22.90 -19.63 15.64
C GLN A 348 -21.85 -18.66 16.23
N ARG A 349 -21.09 -19.15 17.20
CA ARG A 349 -19.91 -18.47 17.76
C ARG A 349 -18.64 -19.12 17.22
N CYS A 350 -18.10 -18.55 16.15
CA CYS A 350 -16.83 -18.95 15.54
C CYS A 350 -16.19 -17.78 14.82
N SER A 351 -14.89 -17.90 14.56
CA SER A 351 -14.10 -16.89 13.86
C SER A 351 -12.91 -17.53 13.16
N LEU A 352 -12.62 -17.09 11.93
CA LEU A 352 -11.40 -17.47 11.24
C LEU A 352 -10.15 -16.79 11.81
N THR A 353 -10.29 -15.87 12.79
CA THR A 353 -9.13 -15.40 13.57
C THR A 353 -8.68 -16.40 14.64
N SER A 354 -9.39 -17.52 14.80
CA SER A 354 -9.03 -18.58 15.75
C SER A 354 -8.25 -19.69 15.04
N THR A 355 -7.05 -19.99 15.56
CA THR A 355 -6.24 -21.11 15.09
C THR A 355 -6.93 -22.45 15.32
N ASP A 356 -7.69 -22.60 16.41
CA ASP A 356 -8.45 -23.82 16.70
C ASP A 356 -9.61 -24.02 15.71
N GLU A 357 -10.28 -22.93 15.31
CA GLU A 357 -11.33 -22.98 14.28
C GLU A 357 -10.74 -23.41 12.93
N LEU A 358 -9.61 -22.81 12.53
CA LEU A 358 -8.93 -23.17 11.29
C LEU A 358 -8.54 -24.66 11.28
N ARG A 359 -7.91 -25.15 12.36
CA ARG A 359 -7.56 -26.58 12.49
C ARG A 359 -8.80 -27.47 12.44
N SER A 360 -9.90 -27.05 13.06
CA SER A 360 -11.18 -27.80 13.01
C SER A 360 -11.76 -27.88 11.59
N ILE A 361 -11.61 -26.81 10.79
CA ILE A 361 -12.02 -26.80 9.38
C ILE A 361 -11.12 -27.73 8.56
N ILE A 362 -9.80 -27.61 8.72
CA ILE A 362 -8.81 -28.45 8.00
C ILE A 362 -9.05 -29.93 8.27
N ALA A 363 -9.28 -30.30 9.53
CA ALA A 363 -9.50 -31.70 9.94
C ALA A 363 -10.75 -32.35 9.33
N LYS A 364 -11.61 -31.60 8.64
CA LYS A 364 -12.80 -32.10 7.94
C LYS A 364 -12.54 -32.46 6.47
N PHE A 365 -11.33 -32.26 5.97
CA PHE A 365 -10.93 -32.62 4.60
C PHE A 365 -9.92 -33.77 4.60
N GLU A 366 -9.76 -34.42 3.44
CA GLU A 366 -8.68 -35.37 3.21
C GLU A 366 -7.29 -34.70 3.39
N PRO A 367 -6.26 -35.44 3.83
CA PRO A 367 -4.93 -34.87 4.05
C PRO A 367 -4.37 -34.19 2.80
N THR A 368 -3.95 -32.94 2.96
CA THR A 368 -3.36 -32.10 1.91
C THR A 368 -2.37 -31.12 2.55
N ASP A 369 -1.57 -30.44 1.74
CA ASP A 369 -0.68 -29.38 2.25
C ASP A 369 -1.51 -28.17 2.70
N THR A 370 -1.38 -27.84 3.98
CA THR A 370 -2.13 -26.76 4.65
C THR A 370 -1.21 -25.68 5.21
N VAL A 371 0.10 -25.86 5.08
CA VAL A 371 1.10 -24.92 5.61
C VAL A 371 0.87 -23.49 5.08
N PRO A 372 0.59 -23.24 3.78
CA PRO A 372 0.31 -21.89 3.31
C PRO A 372 -0.90 -21.25 4.00
N LEU A 373 -1.97 -22.04 4.21
CA LEU A 373 -3.20 -21.57 4.83
C LEU A 373 -3.01 -21.26 6.31
N GLU A 374 -2.27 -22.09 7.03
CA GLU A 374 -1.92 -21.88 8.44
C GLU A 374 -1.03 -20.65 8.63
N CYS A 375 -0.05 -20.44 7.74
CA CYS A 375 0.78 -19.24 7.72
C CYS A 375 -0.06 -17.96 7.58
N LEU A 376 -1.04 -17.94 6.68
CA LEU A 376 -1.99 -16.83 6.52
C LEU A 376 -2.89 -16.67 7.76
N GLY A 377 -3.29 -17.79 8.38
CA GLY A 377 -4.04 -17.82 9.63
C GLY A 377 -3.33 -17.13 10.81
N SER A 378 -2.00 -17.09 10.84
CA SER A 378 -1.24 -16.37 11.87
C SER A 378 -1.49 -14.85 11.82
N TYR A 379 -1.61 -14.25 10.63
CA TYR A 379 -1.99 -12.83 10.49
C TYR A 379 -3.44 -12.58 10.90
N ALA A 380 -4.36 -13.49 10.54
CA ALA A 380 -5.75 -13.42 10.98
C ALA A 380 -5.87 -13.46 12.52
N TRP A 381 -5.04 -14.27 13.17
CA TRP A 381 -4.95 -14.32 14.62
C TRP A 381 -4.49 -12.97 15.21
N VAL A 382 -3.44 -12.36 14.65
CA VAL A 382 -2.96 -11.02 15.06
C VAL A 382 -4.08 -9.99 14.96
N ILE A 383 -4.82 -9.97 13.84
CA ILE A 383 -5.96 -9.07 13.63
C ILE A 383 -7.01 -9.26 14.74
N GLY A 384 -7.36 -10.51 15.06
CA GLY A 384 -8.30 -10.81 16.14
C GLY A 384 -7.82 -10.30 17.51
N LYS A 385 -6.52 -10.39 17.78
CA LYS A 385 -5.91 -9.91 19.03
C LYS A 385 -5.89 -8.39 19.12
N LEU A 386 -5.44 -7.70 18.07
CA LEU A 386 -5.46 -6.25 17.99
C LEU A 386 -6.88 -5.70 18.14
N ARG A 387 -7.85 -6.29 17.43
CA ARG A 387 -9.27 -5.92 17.56
C ARG A 387 -9.78 -6.09 18.99
N ASN A 388 -9.43 -7.18 19.67
CA ASN A 388 -9.84 -7.40 21.06
C ASN A 388 -9.19 -6.40 22.03
N ARG A 389 -7.95 -5.97 21.76
CA ARG A 389 -7.30 -4.92 22.54
C ARG A 389 -8.06 -3.60 22.48
N ILE A 390 -8.51 -3.19 21.29
CA ILE A 390 -9.29 -1.95 21.08
C ILE A 390 -10.55 -1.90 21.97
N HIS A 391 -11.19 -3.05 22.25
CA HIS A 391 -12.34 -3.08 23.18
C HIS A 391 -11.98 -2.67 24.62
N SER A 392 -10.71 -2.81 24.99
CA SER A 392 -10.22 -2.51 26.34
C SER A 392 -9.52 -1.16 26.42
N LEU A 393 -8.66 -0.85 25.45
CA LEU A 393 -7.83 0.35 25.43
C LEU A 393 -7.59 0.75 23.95
N PRO A 394 -7.60 2.07 23.63
CA PRO A 394 -7.20 2.55 22.32
C PRO A 394 -5.79 2.09 21.94
N LEU A 395 -5.53 1.93 20.64
CA LEU A 395 -4.18 1.66 20.14
C LEU A 395 -3.32 2.92 20.28
N ASP A 396 -2.26 2.80 21.07
CA ASP A 396 -1.32 3.89 21.32
C ASP A 396 -0.54 4.23 20.05
N THR A 397 -0.91 5.31 19.37
CA THR A 397 -0.41 5.66 18.03
C THR A 397 0.20 7.05 18.03
N HIS A 398 1.49 7.14 17.71
CA HIS A 398 2.25 8.38 17.78
C HIS A 398 3.28 8.47 16.66
N HIS A 399 3.82 9.68 16.46
CA HIS A 399 4.98 9.83 15.59
C HIS A 399 6.24 9.30 16.28
N GLN A 400 6.88 8.32 15.65
CA GLN A 400 8.16 7.74 16.08
C GLN A 400 9.25 8.04 15.05
N LEU A 401 10.51 8.04 15.49
CA LEU A 401 11.63 8.08 14.57
C LEU A 401 11.59 6.82 13.68
N SER A 402 11.52 7.03 12.37
CA SER A 402 11.55 5.93 11.39
C SER A 402 12.94 5.29 11.29
N ARG A 403 13.96 6.06 11.67
CA ARG A 403 15.37 5.69 11.70
C ARG A 403 16.02 6.25 12.94
N SER A 404 16.91 5.48 13.58
CA SER A 404 17.62 5.87 14.80
C SER A 404 18.36 7.21 14.68
N TYR A 405 18.91 7.53 13.51
CA TYR A 405 19.64 8.77 13.27
C TYR A 405 18.75 9.99 12.94
N GLY A 406 17.43 9.81 12.88
CA GLY A 406 16.47 10.92 12.91
C GLY A 406 16.23 11.68 11.60
N SER A 407 16.39 11.07 10.43
CA SER A 407 16.07 11.75 9.15
C SER A 407 14.58 11.99 8.91
N SER A 408 13.71 11.14 9.44
CA SER A 408 12.27 11.28 9.30
C SER A 408 11.52 10.68 10.49
N THR A 409 10.22 10.99 10.58
CA THR A 409 9.31 10.37 11.53
C THR A 409 8.15 9.74 10.79
N THR A 410 7.69 8.59 11.26
CA THR A 410 6.50 7.92 10.76
C THR A 410 5.46 7.81 11.88
N VAL A 411 4.20 7.60 11.51
CA VAL A 411 3.16 7.25 12.49
C VAL A 411 3.28 5.76 12.78
N ALA A 412 3.46 5.42 14.05
CA ALA A 412 3.65 4.06 14.50
C ALA A 412 2.73 3.74 15.68
N MET A 413 2.36 2.47 15.78
CA MET A 413 1.62 1.90 16.90
C MET A 413 2.59 1.30 17.90
N THR A 414 2.49 1.69 19.17
CA THR A 414 3.25 1.08 20.26
C THR A 414 2.74 -0.33 20.52
N LEU A 415 3.66 -1.29 20.51
CA LEU A 415 3.43 -2.71 20.77
C LEU A 415 3.80 -3.14 22.20
N ASP A 416 4.43 -2.26 22.97
CA ASP A 416 4.83 -2.54 24.35
C ASP A 416 3.63 -3.02 25.20
N GLY A 417 3.82 -4.13 25.90
CA GLY A 417 2.79 -4.74 26.73
C GLY A 417 1.68 -5.50 25.96
N LEU A 418 1.79 -5.63 24.63
CA LEU A 418 0.94 -6.53 23.85
C LEU A 418 1.57 -7.92 23.82
N SER A 419 1.20 -8.77 24.79
CA SER A 419 1.68 -10.15 24.90
C SER A 419 1.47 -10.98 23.62
N GLU A 420 0.49 -10.59 22.81
CA GLU A 420 0.13 -11.25 21.56
C GLU A 420 1.11 -10.97 20.42
N LEU A 421 1.82 -9.84 20.48
CA LEU A 421 2.86 -9.48 19.52
C LEU A 421 4.26 -9.54 20.15
N ASP A 422 4.37 -10.04 21.39
CA ASP A 422 5.65 -10.30 22.03
C ASP A 422 6.47 -11.29 21.19
N PRO A 423 7.69 -10.91 20.74
CA PRO A 423 8.62 -11.77 20.02
C PRO A 423 8.87 -13.15 20.65
N ALA A 424 8.64 -13.29 21.96
CA ALA A 424 8.79 -14.55 22.69
C ALA A 424 7.58 -15.50 22.59
N SER A 425 6.37 -14.99 22.30
CA SER A 425 5.13 -15.78 22.35
C SER A 425 4.22 -15.67 21.13
N THR A 426 4.54 -14.81 20.17
CA THR A 426 3.77 -14.65 18.93
C THR A 426 3.80 -15.93 18.07
N PRO A 427 2.70 -16.29 17.37
CA PRO A 427 2.68 -17.40 16.41
C PRO A 427 3.37 -17.07 15.08
N LEU A 428 3.85 -15.83 14.91
CA LEU A 428 4.55 -15.40 13.71
C LEU A 428 5.97 -15.96 13.67
N ASN A 429 6.46 -16.27 12.48
CA ASN A 429 7.88 -16.46 12.25
C ASN A 429 8.59 -15.11 11.98
N GLN A 430 9.91 -15.12 11.82
CA GLN A 430 10.71 -13.91 11.63
C GLN A 430 10.30 -13.10 10.39
N ASP A 431 10.16 -13.75 9.23
CA ASP A 431 9.73 -13.07 7.99
C ASP A 431 8.34 -12.45 8.16
N GLN A 432 7.43 -13.17 8.84
CA GLN A 432 6.09 -12.67 9.08
C GLN A 432 6.08 -11.44 9.99
N LEU A 433 6.90 -11.47 11.05
CA LEU A 433 7.05 -10.36 11.99
C LEU A 433 7.68 -9.14 11.30
N ASP A 434 8.73 -9.36 10.52
CA ASP A 434 9.45 -8.30 9.79
C ASP A 434 8.50 -7.57 8.83
N ARG A 435 7.61 -8.29 8.13
CA ARG A 435 6.59 -7.72 7.23
C ARG A 435 5.52 -6.87 7.91
N LEU A 436 5.38 -6.96 9.23
CA LEU A 436 4.52 -6.03 9.99
C LEU A 436 5.19 -4.67 10.20
N GLY A 437 6.45 -4.51 9.78
CA GLY A 437 7.21 -3.27 9.88
C GLY A 437 7.53 -2.91 11.32
N VAL A 438 7.96 -3.90 12.12
CA VAL A 438 8.28 -3.71 13.55
C VAL A 438 9.74 -3.31 13.78
N TRP A 439 9.98 -2.50 14.82
CA TRP A 439 11.32 -2.12 15.28
C TRP A 439 11.27 -1.58 16.71
N ASN A 440 12.43 -1.49 17.36
CA ASN A 440 12.59 -0.77 18.63
C ASN A 440 12.84 0.70 18.34
N ALA A 441 11.75 1.48 18.29
CA ALA A 441 11.79 2.89 18.00
C ALA A 441 12.57 3.67 19.07
N GLN A 442 13.56 4.45 18.62
CA GLN A 442 14.24 5.41 19.48
C GLN A 442 13.33 6.59 19.76
N SER A 443 13.30 7.03 21.02
CA SER A 443 12.57 8.23 21.38
C SER A 443 13.26 9.48 20.80
N PRO A 444 12.50 10.48 20.33
CA PRO A 444 13.05 11.80 20.02
C PRO A 444 13.74 12.45 21.22
N ASN A 445 13.39 12.05 22.45
CA ASN A 445 14.07 12.43 23.67
C ASN A 445 15.13 11.36 24.03
N PRO A 446 16.44 11.68 24.03
CA PRO A 446 17.50 10.70 24.29
C PRO A 446 17.46 10.10 25.71
N PHE A 447 16.68 10.66 26.62
CA PHE A 447 16.51 10.17 27.99
C PHE A 447 15.31 9.25 28.18
N HIS A 448 14.45 9.09 27.17
CA HIS A 448 13.31 8.19 27.22
C HIS A 448 13.70 6.80 26.71
N PRO A 449 13.08 5.73 27.24
CA PRO A 449 13.32 4.37 26.78
C PRO A 449 12.90 4.21 25.32
N ARG A 450 13.48 3.21 24.65
CA ARG A 450 12.99 2.73 23.36
C ARG A 450 11.61 2.12 23.53
N ALA A 451 10.81 2.19 22.47
CA ALA A 451 9.48 1.58 22.42
C ALA A 451 9.43 0.52 21.32
N TYR A 452 8.90 -0.67 21.63
CA TYR A 452 8.62 -1.64 20.58
C TYR A 452 7.42 -1.13 19.77
N ALA A 453 7.59 -0.92 18.46
CA ALA A 453 6.58 -0.25 17.62
C ALA A 453 6.43 -0.92 16.25
N ALA A 454 5.29 -0.65 15.59
CA ALA A 454 5.01 -1.05 14.22
C ALA A 454 4.57 0.13 13.35
N ASP A 455 5.03 0.20 12.10
CA ASP A 455 4.74 1.30 11.18
C ASP A 455 3.30 1.12 10.70
N ILE A 456 2.44 2.11 10.97
CA ILE A 456 0.99 1.89 10.85
C ILE A 456 0.57 1.64 9.38
N ALA A 457 1.26 2.25 8.42
CA ALA A 457 1.02 2.02 7.00
C ALA A 457 1.39 0.59 6.60
N THR A 458 2.59 0.15 7.00
CA THR A 458 3.10 -1.20 6.74
C THR A 458 2.22 -2.25 7.41
N LEU A 459 1.89 -2.06 8.68
CA LEU A 459 1.00 -2.93 9.44
C LEU A 459 -0.37 -3.06 8.76
N ALA A 460 -1.03 -1.94 8.46
CA ALA A 460 -2.37 -1.94 7.88
C ALA A 460 -2.42 -2.61 6.50
N THR A 461 -1.48 -2.26 5.62
CA THR A 461 -1.42 -2.79 4.25
C THR A 461 -1.08 -4.28 4.24
N THR A 462 -0.13 -4.73 5.06
CA THR A 462 0.21 -6.15 5.23
C THR A 462 -0.99 -6.93 5.77
N LEU A 463 -1.60 -6.52 6.89
CA LEU A 463 -2.74 -7.24 7.47
C LEU A 463 -3.94 -7.31 6.52
N PHE A 464 -4.22 -6.24 5.77
CA PHE A 464 -5.27 -6.25 4.76
C PHE A 464 -4.98 -7.23 3.62
N ARG A 465 -3.78 -7.17 3.01
CA ARG A 465 -3.37 -8.08 1.93
C ARG A 465 -3.42 -9.52 2.35
N GLU A 466 -2.82 -9.84 3.49
CA GLU A 466 -2.75 -11.22 3.97
C GLU A 466 -4.13 -11.73 4.36
N THR A 467 -5.07 -10.88 4.78
CA THR A 467 -6.48 -11.28 4.94
C THR A 467 -7.17 -11.59 3.62
N LEU A 468 -6.93 -10.80 2.56
CA LEU A 468 -7.49 -11.12 1.24
C LEU A 468 -6.97 -12.46 0.73
N ARG A 469 -5.65 -12.69 0.85
CA ARG A 469 -5.03 -13.98 0.52
C ARG A 469 -5.60 -15.10 1.37
N TYR A 470 -5.78 -14.88 2.67
CA TYR A 470 -6.34 -15.88 3.57
C TYR A 470 -7.77 -16.27 3.19
N VAL A 471 -8.64 -15.29 2.91
CA VAL A 471 -10.02 -15.56 2.48
C VAL A 471 -10.03 -16.27 1.13
N GLU A 472 -9.17 -15.88 0.20
CA GLU A 472 -9.02 -16.53 -1.10
C GLU A 472 -8.55 -17.97 -0.97
N ASP A 473 -7.47 -18.22 -0.24
CA ASP A 473 -6.89 -19.55 -0.04
C ASP A 473 -7.84 -20.45 0.78
N CYS A 474 -8.54 -19.91 1.77
CA CYS A 474 -9.65 -20.61 2.44
C CYS A 474 -10.72 -21.04 1.42
N SER A 475 -11.15 -20.12 0.54
CA SER A 475 -12.19 -20.39 -0.46
C SER A 475 -11.75 -21.45 -1.47
N HIS A 476 -10.52 -21.34 -1.95
CA HIS A 476 -9.87 -22.34 -2.78
C HIS A 476 -9.84 -23.70 -2.08
N PHE A 477 -9.36 -23.73 -0.83
CA PHE A 477 -9.27 -24.94 -0.03
C PHE A 477 -10.63 -25.64 0.12
N ILE A 478 -11.70 -24.88 0.39
CA ILE A 478 -13.05 -25.40 0.59
C ILE A 478 -13.63 -26.07 -0.65
N ILE A 479 -13.41 -25.50 -1.84
CA ILE A 479 -14.02 -26.00 -3.08
C ILE A 479 -13.15 -27.05 -3.80
N ARG A 480 -11.83 -27.06 -3.54
CA ARG A 480 -10.86 -27.95 -4.22
C ARG A 480 -10.43 -29.17 -3.40
N ASN A 481 -10.73 -29.25 -2.11
CA ASN A 481 -10.38 -30.43 -1.31
C ASN A 481 -11.59 -31.30 -1.03
N LYS A 482 -11.37 -32.62 -0.96
CA LYS A 482 -12.42 -33.61 -0.68
C LYS A 482 -12.79 -33.59 0.80
N PRO A 483 -14.06 -33.33 1.16
CA PRO A 483 -14.51 -33.47 2.53
C PRO A 483 -14.48 -34.94 2.96
N LEU A 484 -14.11 -35.21 4.22
CA LEU A 484 -14.02 -36.57 4.74
C LEU A 484 -15.35 -37.33 4.62
N ALA A 485 -15.27 -38.61 4.22
CA ALA A 485 -16.42 -39.49 4.11
C ALA A 485 -17.10 -39.78 5.46
N THR A 486 -16.42 -39.56 6.58
CA THR A 486 -16.94 -39.70 7.94
C THR A 486 -17.94 -38.60 8.33
N ILE A 487 -18.03 -37.52 7.55
CA ILE A 487 -19.00 -36.44 7.77
C ILE A 487 -20.33 -36.87 7.17
N THR A 488 -21.28 -37.24 8.04
CA THR A 488 -22.60 -37.77 7.66
C THR A 488 -23.71 -36.72 7.68
N THR A 489 -23.42 -35.48 8.08
CA THR A 489 -24.37 -34.36 8.06
C THR A 489 -24.75 -33.96 6.63
N PRO A 490 -25.92 -33.34 6.40
CA PRO A 490 -26.31 -32.81 5.10
C PRO A 490 -25.39 -31.65 4.69
N ARG A 491 -24.46 -31.92 3.77
CA ARG A 491 -23.46 -30.97 3.25
C ARG A 491 -24.03 -30.14 2.10
N HIS A 492 -23.57 -28.89 2.00
CA HIS A 492 -23.88 -28.04 0.85
C HIS A 492 -23.11 -28.50 -0.40
N PRO A 493 -23.71 -28.49 -1.61
CA PRO A 493 -23.08 -28.99 -2.85
C PRO A 493 -21.79 -28.27 -3.27
N VAL A 494 -21.53 -27.08 -2.74
CA VAL A 494 -20.30 -26.30 -3.03
C VAL A 494 -19.06 -26.89 -2.35
N LEU A 495 -19.21 -27.66 -1.27
CA LEU A 495 -18.07 -28.29 -0.60
C LEU A 495 -17.39 -29.31 -1.51
N GLY A 496 -16.09 -29.13 -1.76
CA GLY A 496 -15.31 -30.02 -2.60
C GLY A 496 -15.83 -30.18 -4.03
N CYS A 497 -16.65 -29.24 -4.52
CA CYS A 497 -17.32 -29.38 -5.82
C CYS A 497 -16.35 -29.50 -7.01
N TRP A 498 -15.11 -29.05 -6.84
CA TRP A 498 -14.05 -29.11 -7.84
C TRP A 498 -12.86 -29.97 -7.40
N ALA A 499 -13.04 -30.82 -6.39
CA ALA A 499 -11.93 -31.62 -5.87
C ALA A 499 -11.40 -32.68 -6.85
N ASP A 500 -12.25 -33.12 -7.78
CA ASP A 500 -11.89 -34.05 -8.86
C ASP A 500 -11.65 -33.36 -10.22
N ASP A 501 -11.78 -32.03 -10.28
CA ASP A 501 -11.62 -31.28 -11.54
C ASP A 501 -10.16 -30.77 -11.67
N PRO A 502 -9.38 -31.27 -12.63
CA PRO A 502 -7.99 -30.85 -12.82
C PRO A 502 -7.86 -29.47 -13.48
N ARG A 503 -8.96 -28.87 -13.96
CA ARG A 503 -8.89 -27.58 -14.66
C ARG A 503 -8.58 -26.45 -13.68
N PRO A 504 -7.68 -25.52 -14.04
CA PRO A 504 -7.46 -24.31 -13.25
C PRO A 504 -8.71 -23.43 -13.23
N MET A 505 -8.78 -22.51 -12.26
CA MET A 505 -9.76 -21.42 -12.30
C MET A 505 -9.55 -20.63 -13.61
N PRO A 506 -10.62 -20.13 -14.28
CA PRO A 506 -10.47 -19.26 -15.43
C PRO A 506 -9.57 -18.05 -15.12
N ASP A 507 -8.82 -17.63 -16.13
CA ASP A 507 -7.99 -16.42 -16.03
C ASP A 507 -8.85 -15.19 -15.76
N ALA A 508 -8.24 -14.20 -15.10
CA ALA A 508 -8.91 -12.94 -14.81
C ALA A 508 -9.30 -12.21 -16.10
N MET A 509 -10.52 -11.69 -16.11
CA MET A 509 -11.03 -10.90 -17.23
C MET A 509 -10.27 -9.57 -17.35
N PRO A 510 -10.18 -8.95 -18.54
CA PRO A 510 -9.42 -7.72 -18.73
C PRO A 510 -9.81 -6.56 -17.79
N ASN A 511 -11.10 -6.45 -17.44
CA ASN A 511 -11.58 -5.47 -16.47
C ASN A 511 -11.13 -5.78 -15.04
N GLU A 512 -11.08 -7.06 -14.64
CA GLU A 512 -10.58 -7.49 -13.33
C GLU A 512 -9.11 -7.16 -13.16
N LEU A 513 -8.30 -7.31 -14.22
CA LEU A 513 -6.91 -6.89 -14.24
C LEU A 513 -6.77 -5.39 -14.01
N VAL A 514 -7.59 -4.57 -14.67
CA VAL A 514 -7.59 -3.10 -14.44
C VAL A 514 -7.97 -2.75 -13.00
N TYR A 515 -8.95 -3.43 -12.40
CA TYR A 515 -9.27 -3.23 -10.99
C TYR A 515 -8.08 -3.57 -10.09
N ARG A 516 -7.43 -4.72 -10.32
CA ARG A 516 -6.26 -5.16 -9.54
C ARG A 516 -5.09 -4.17 -9.65
N GLU A 517 -4.79 -3.69 -10.85
CA GLU A 517 -3.74 -2.69 -11.10
C GLU A 517 -4.02 -1.36 -10.37
N MET A 518 -5.23 -0.80 -10.53
CA MET A 518 -5.58 0.50 -9.93
C MET A 518 -5.72 0.44 -8.41
N LEU A 519 -6.01 -0.73 -7.85
CA LEU A 519 -6.12 -0.92 -6.41
C LEU A 519 -4.77 -1.26 -5.77
N GLY A 520 -3.94 -2.04 -6.45
CA GLY A 520 -2.57 -2.36 -6.03
C GLY A 520 -2.47 -3.22 -4.77
N TRP A 521 -3.55 -3.85 -4.31
CA TRP A 521 -3.55 -4.58 -3.03
C TRP A 521 -2.65 -5.82 -3.04
N ALA A 522 -2.41 -6.41 -4.21
CA ALA A 522 -1.46 -7.51 -4.36
C ALA A 522 0.00 -7.07 -4.08
N GLU A 523 0.26 -5.77 -4.23
CA GLU A 523 1.57 -5.12 -4.05
C GLU A 523 1.66 -4.36 -2.72
N PHE A 524 0.66 -4.44 -1.84
CA PHE A 524 0.87 -4.18 -0.41
C PHE A 524 1.86 -5.22 0.09
N GLY A 525 2.69 -4.96 1.10
CA GLY A 525 3.76 -5.88 1.51
C GLY A 525 4.91 -5.84 0.52
#